data_AF-A0A519W8M7-F1
#
_entry.id   AF-A0A519W8M7-F1
#
_cell.length_a   1.000
_cell.length_b   1.000
_cell.length_c   1.000
_cell.angle_alpha   90.00
_cell.angle_beta   90.00
_cell.angle_gamma   90.00
#
_symmetry.space_group_name_H-M   'P 1'
#
loop_
_entity.id
_entity.type
_entity.pdbx_description
1 polymer ?
#
loop_
_entity_poly.entity_id
_entity_poly.type
_entity_poly.pdbx_seq_one_letter_code
_entity_poly.pdbx_strand_id
1 'polypeptide(L)'
;AKLNNNMLSFDGAVKDVLILDENGKPLLTKDHDRRFFEGAWVHKYNGKYYFTYSTGDTHFLASAIGDTPYGPFKYQGVFMNPVQGWTTHHSIIEQNGKWYIFYHDTQLSGKTQLRNVKVTELKHNPDGTIALIKPIKKG
;
A
#
# COMPACT_ATOMS: atom_id res chain seq x y z
N ALA A 1 13.48 7.39 5.61
CA ALA A 1 14.71 7.49 6.41
C ALA A 1 14.50 6.81 7.76
N LYS A 2 15.57 6.41 8.45
CA LYS A 2 15.47 5.93 9.84
C LYS A 2 15.26 7.14 10.76
N LEU A 3 14.36 7.02 11.73
CA LEU A 3 14.26 8.03 12.80
C LEU A 3 15.38 7.80 13.81
N ASN A 4 15.91 8.89 14.37
CA ASN A 4 16.80 8.81 15.51
C ASN A 4 16.04 8.37 16.78
N ASN A 5 16.77 8.14 17.87
CA ASN A 5 16.16 7.65 19.11
C ASN A 5 15.17 8.62 19.77
N ASN A 6 15.24 9.93 19.47
CA ASN A 6 14.30 10.91 20.02
C ASN A 6 13.03 11.08 19.18
N MET A 7 12.98 10.45 17.99
CA MET A 7 11.85 10.47 17.06
C MET A 7 11.53 11.84 16.42
N LEU A 8 12.41 12.83 16.57
CA LEU A 8 12.21 14.20 16.08
C LEU A 8 13.08 14.53 14.86
N SER A 9 14.07 13.70 14.52
CA SER A 9 14.89 13.88 13.32
C SER A 9 15.32 12.56 12.69
N PHE A 10 15.86 12.65 11.46
CA PHE A 10 16.39 11.48 10.77
C PHE A 10 17.79 11.12 11.26
N ASP A 11 18.01 9.83 11.44
CA ASP A 11 19.31 9.20 11.64
C ASP A 11 19.97 8.95 10.27
N GLY A 12 20.45 10.04 9.66
CA GLY A 12 21.08 10.05 8.34
C GLY A 12 20.21 10.58 7.21
N ALA A 13 20.72 10.45 5.98
CA ALA A 13 20.06 10.98 4.79
C ALA A 13 18.77 10.22 4.43
N VAL A 14 17.83 10.95 3.82
CA VAL A 14 16.67 10.34 3.16
C VAL A 14 17.15 9.53 1.96
N LYS A 15 16.54 8.36 1.76
CA LYS A 15 16.85 7.44 0.67
C LYS A 15 15.59 7.23 -0.15
N ASP A 16 15.77 7.15 -1.47
CA ASP A 16 14.70 6.76 -2.36
C ASP A 16 14.33 5.29 -2.15
N VAL A 17 13.04 5.01 -2.24
CA VAL A 17 12.52 3.64 -2.24
C VAL A 17 12.32 3.21 -3.69
N LEU A 18 13.07 2.20 -4.13
CA LEU A 18 12.97 1.66 -5.47
C LEU A 18 11.94 0.53 -5.53
N ILE A 19 11.01 0.65 -6.47
CA ILE A 19 10.03 -0.40 -6.80
C ILE A 19 10.42 -0.99 -8.16
N LEU A 20 10.59 -2.30 -8.20
CA LEU A 20 11.06 -3.05 -9.36
C LEU A 20 9.93 -3.88 -9.98
N ASP A 21 9.96 -4.06 -11.29
CA ASP A 21 9.13 -5.01 -12.02
C ASP A 21 9.60 -6.47 -11.82
N GLU A 22 8.93 -7.39 -12.51
CA GLU A 22 9.25 -8.82 -12.44
C GLU A 22 10.68 -9.18 -12.91
N ASN A 23 11.24 -8.34 -13.79
CA ASN A 23 12.57 -8.46 -14.40
C ASN A 23 13.64 -7.68 -13.63
N GLY A 24 13.29 -7.07 -12.48
CA GLY A 24 14.22 -6.31 -11.65
C GLY A 24 14.51 -4.89 -12.16
N LYS A 25 13.72 -4.35 -13.10
CA LYS A 25 13.87 -2.98 -13.59
C LYS A 25 13.00 -2.01 -12.78
N PRO A 26 13.47 -0.79 -12.47
CA PRO A 26 12.63 0.21 -11.81
C PRO A 26 11.35 0.52 -12.60
N LEU A 27 10.23 0.63 -11.89
CA LEU A 27 8.98 1.10 -12.48
C LEU A 27 9.17 2.54 -13.01
N LEU A 28 8.67 2.78 -14.22
CA LEU A 28 8.80 4.08 -14.88
C LEU A 28 7.69 5.03 -14.44
N THR A 29 7.96 6.32 -14.44
CA THR A 29 6.98 7.36 -14.06
C THR A 29 5.71 7.34 -14.93
N LYS A 30 5.82 6.93 -16.19
CA LYS A 30 4.70 6.77 -17.14
C LYS A 30 3.81 5.54 -16.87
N ASP A 31 4.21 4.65 -15.98
CA ASP A 31 3.50 3.40 -15.66
C ASP A 31 2.49 3.62 -14.54
N HIS A 32 1.45 4.41 -14.81
CA HIS A 32 0.54 4.93 -13.79
C HIS A 32 -0.25 3.84 -13.05
N ASP A 33 -0.41 2.66 -13.64
CA ASP A 33 -1.08 1.52 -13.00
C ASP A 33 -0.24 0.88 -11.88
N ARG A 34 1.08 1.09 -11.90
CA ARG A 34 2.01 0.42 -10.97
C ARG A 34 2.89 1.38 -10.19
N ARG A 35 3.25 2.54 -10.72
CA ARG A 35 4.17 3.49 -10.06
C ARG A 35 3.57 4.07 -8.79
N PHE A 36 4.43 4.34 -7.82
CA PHE A 36 4.07 5.04 -6.59
C PHE A 36 3.47 6.42 -6.88
N PHE A 37 2.39 6.78 -6.19
CA PHE A 37 1.83 8.13 -6.19
C PHE A 37 1.85 8.72 -4.77
N GLU A 38 1.18 8.09 -3.81
CA GLU A 38 1.10 8.56 -2.43
C GLU A 38 0.81 7.44 -1.42
N GLY A 39 0.76 7.79 -0.13
CA GLY A 39 0.23 6.91 0.93
C GLY A 39 1.06 5.66 1.17
N ALA A 40 2.38 5.82 1.27
CA ALA A 40 3.28 4.71 1.59
C ALA A 40 2.96 4.12 2.97
N TRP A 41 2.77 2.80 3.02
CA TRP A 41 2.63 2.02 4.23
C TRP A 41 3.54 0.80 4.20
N VAL A 42 4.24 0.53 5.31
CA VAL A 42 5.11 -0.63 5.45
C VAL A 42 4.67 -1.50 6.63
N HIS A 43 4.45 -2.79 6.37
CA HIS A 43 4.29 -3.81 7.41
C HIS A 43 5.22 -5.00 7.15
N LYS A 44 5.48 -5.78 8.21
CA LYS A 44 6.31 -6.99 8.14
C LYS A 44 5.43 -8.23 8.27
N TYR A 45 5.58 -9.18 7.36
CA TYR A 45 4.87 -10.46 7.39
C TYR A 45 5.81 -11.59 6.92
N ASN A 46 5.89 -12.68 7.68
CA ASN A 46 6.78 -13.83 7.41
C ASN A 46 8.22 -13.43 7.05
N GLY A 47 8.79 -12.50 7.82
CA GLY A 47 10.18 -12.04 7.63
C GLY A 47 10.40 -11.04 6.50
N LYS A 48 9.41 -10.81 5.62
CA LYS A 48 9.49 -9.86 4.50
C LYS A 48 8.85 -8.51 4.83
N TYR A 49 9.27 -7.47 4.13
CA TYR A 49 8.71 -6.12 4.21
C TYR A 49 7.78 -5.87 3.04
N TYR A 50 6.58 -5.39 3.33
CA TYR A 50 5.53 -5.10 2.36
C TYR A 50 5.40 -3.60 2.24
N PHE A 51 5.88 -3.04 1.13
CA PHE A 51 5.66 -1.65 0.78
C PHE A 51 4.36 -1.57 -0.03
N THR A 52 3.34 -0.94 0.55
CA THR A 52 2.01 -0.79 -0.04
C THR A 52 1.68 0.67 -0.21
N TYR A 53 0.97 1.02 -1.27
CA TYR A 53 0.80 2.42 -1.67
C TYR A 53 -0.39 2.62 -2.61
N SER A 54 -0.81 3.89 -2.73
CA SER A 54 -1.79 4.33 -3.72
C SER A 54 -1.10 4.65 -5.05
N THR A 55 -1.75 4.25 -6.14
CA THR A 55 -1.32 4.58 -7.51
C THR A 55 -1.89 5.92 -8.00
N GLY A 56 -2.75 6.56 -7.19
CA GLY A 56 -3.26 7.91 -7.44
C GLY A 56 -4.32 7.95 -8.53
N ASP A 57 -3.93 8.40 -9.72
CA ASP A 57 -4.83 8.64 -10.86
C ASP A 57 -5.39 7.35 -11.50
N THR A 58 -4.87 6.19 -11.12
CA THR A 58 -5.44 4.87 -11.46
C THR A 58 -6.19 4.23 -10.29
N HIS A 59 -6.20 4.89 -9.13
CA HIS A 59 -7.07 4.61 -7.97
C HIS A 59 -6.91 3.23 -7.31
N PHE A 60 -5.81 2.53 -7.56
CA PHE A 60 -5.53 1.23 -6.94
C PHE A 60 -4.72 1.37 -5.65
N LEU A 61 -4.81 0.33 -4.81
CA LEU A 61 -3.73 0.05 -3.86
C LEU A 61 -2.90 -1.11 -4.39
N ALA A 62 -1.59 -0.88 -4.46
CA ALA A 62 -0.60 -1.82 -4.96
C ALA A 62 0.37 -2.26 -3.86
N SER A 63 0.96 -3.43 -4.03
CA SER A 63 1.92 -4.01 -3.11
C SER A 63 3.25 -4.33 -3.81
N ALA A 64 4.34 -4.15 -3.08
CA ALA A 64 5.67 -4.57 -3.47
C ALA A 64 6.40 -5.16 -2.25
N ILE A 65 7.15 -6.24 -2.43
CA ILE A 65 7.76 -7.01 -1.34
C ILE A 65 9.29 -6.94 -1.44
N GLY A 66 9.94 -6.74 -0.30
CA GLY A 66 11.40 -6.68 -0.19
C GLY A 66 11.92 -7.35 1.07
N ASP A 67 13.23 -7.56 1.12
CA ASP A 67 13.89 -8.24 2.25
C ASP A 67 14.32 -7.28 3.36
N THR A 68 14.37 -5.97 3.07
CA THR A 68 14.82 -4.93 3.99
C THR A 68 13.80 -3.79 4.05
N PRO A 69 13.77 -2.98 5.12
CA PRO A 69 12.91 -1.80 5.18
C PRO A 69 13.26 -0.72 4.14
N TYR A 70 14.41 -0.82 3.48
CA TYR A 70 14.87 0.13 2.45
C TYR A 70 14.64 -0.37 1.02
N GLY A 71 14.16 -1.60 0.85
CA GLY A 71 14.03 -2.23 -0.46
C GLY A 71 15.36 -2.71 -1.06
N PRO A 72 15.48 -2.81 -2.40
CA PRO A 72 14.40 -2.55 -3.35
C PRO A 72 13.20 -3.48 -3.14
N PHE A 73 12.00 -3.04 -3.55
CA PHE A 73 10.77 -3.81 -3.42
C PHE A 73 10.31 -4.32 -4.79
N LYS A 74 10.04 -5.61 -4.92
CA LYS A 74 9.51 -6.22 -6.14
C LYS A 74 7.99 -6.11 -6.17
N TYR A 75 7.42 -5.45 -7.18
CA TYR A 75 5.98 -5.29 -7.38
C TYR A 75 5.27 -6.66 -7.41
N GLN A 76 4.15 -6.78 -6.70
CA GLN A 76 3.34 -8.00 -6.58
C GLN A 76 1.92 -7.86 -7.11
N GLY A 77 1.52 -6.67 -7.56
CA GLY A 77 0.19 -6.43 -8.10
C GLY A 77 -0.67 -5.50 -7.25
N VAL A 78 -1.84 -5.22 -7.81
CA VAL A 78 -2.96 -4.56 -7.15
C VAL A 78 -3.58 -5.53 -6.16
N PHE A 79 -3.72 -5.09 -4.92
CA PHE A 79 -4.39 -5.86 -3.87
C PHE A 79 -5.71 -5.21 -3.42
N MET A 80 -6.04 -4.00 -3.89
CA MET A 80 -7.36 -3.41 -3.69
C MET A 80 -7.80 -2.60 -4.90
N ASN A 81 -9.01 -2.90 -5.39
CA ASN A 81 -9.66 -2.18 -6.48
C ASN A 81 -10.11 -0.77 -6.06
N PRO A 82 -10.44 0.11 -7.03
CA PRO A 82 -10.90 1.46 -6.74
C PRO A 82 -12.12 1.49 -5.83
N VAL A 83 -12.12 2.50 -4.95
CA VAL A 83 -13.24 2.86 -4.07
C VAL A 83 -14.13 3.91 -4.74
N GLN A 84 -15.24 4.30 -4.09
CA GLN A 84 -15.96 5.51 -4.51
C GLN A 84 -15.18 6.77 -4.05
N GLY A 85 -15.04 7.73 -4.97
CA GLY A 85 -14.23 8.95 -4.77
C GLY A 85 -12.86 8.85 -5.45
N TRP A 86 -12.13 9.97 -5.54
CA TRP A 86 -10.86 10.02 -6.27
C TRP A 86 -9.68 9.42 -5.48
N THR A 87 -9.54 9.78 -4.20
CA THR A 87 -8.40 9.30 -3.38
C THR A 87 -8.66 7.90 -2.85
N THR A 88 -7.65 7.03 -2.92
CA THR A 88 -7.57 5.79 -2.12
C THR A 88 -6.35 5.87 -1.21
N HIS A 89 -6.49 5.46 0.06
CA HIS A 89 -5.43 5.49 1.07
C HIS A 89 -5.70 4.41 2.10
N HIS A 90 -4.66 3.91 2.76
CA HIS A 90 -4.80 2.80 3.69
C HIS A 90 -3.75 2.73 4.80
N SER A 91 -4.00 1.83 5.74
CA SER A 91 -3.01 1.23 6.64
C SER A 91 -3.33 -0.24 6.87
N ILE A 92 -2.31 -1.03 7.21
CA ILE A 92 -2.43 -2.47 7.43
C ILE A 92 -1.85 -2.82 8.80
N ILE A 93 -2.65 -3.47 9.64
CA ILE A 93 -2.24 -3.90 10.97
C ILE A 93 -2.59 -5.37 11.22
N GLU A 94 -1.84 -6.00 12.11
CA GLU A 94 -2.20 -7.29 12.70
C GLU A 94 -2.80 -7.06 14.08
N GLN A 95 -3.94 -7.69 14.35
CA GLN A 95 -4.58 -7.71 15.65
C GLN A 95 -5.10 -9.11 15.94
N ASN A 96 -4.66 -9.70 17.06
CA ASN A 96 -5.09 -11.03 17.54
C ASN A 96 -4.93 -12.14 16.47
N GLY A 97 -3.81 -12.13 15.74
CA GLY A 97 -3.51 -13.12 14.70
C GLY A 97 -4.29 -12.95 13.39
N LYS A 98 -5.01 -11.82 13.22
CA LYS A 98 -5.72 -11.46 12.00
C LYS A 98 -5.17 -10.16 11.43
N TRP A 99 -5.14 -10.08 10.12
CA TRP A 99 -4.72 -8.89 9.40
C TRP A 99 -5.91 -8.06 8.97
N TYR A 100 -5.79 -6.75 9.10
CA TYR A 100 -6.83 -5.79 8.76
C TYR A 100 -6.25 -4.70 7.89
N ILE A 101 -7.02 -4.31 6.87
CA ILE A 101 -6.79 -3.06 6.16
C ILE A 101 -7.83 -2.04 6.61
N PHE A 102 -7.34 -0.87 7.02
CA PHE A 102 -8.14 0.34 7.15
C PHE A 102 -7.99 1.14 5.86
N TYR A 103 -9.11 1.63 5.33
CA TYR A 103 -9.16 2.42 4.10
C TYR A 103 -10.30 3.43 4.17
N HIS A 104 -10.50 4.26 3.15
CA HIS A 104 -11.66 5.15 3.10
C HIS A 104 -12.38 5.08 1.76
N ASP A 105 -13.60 5.61 1.73
CA ASP A 105 -14.32 5.98 0.51
C ASP A 105 -15.23 7.19 0.77
N THR A 106 -16.10 7.50 -0.20
CA THR A 106 -17.05 8.60 -0.12
C THR A 106 -18.51 8.14 -0.11
N GLN A 107 -18.80 6.88 0.21
CA GLN A 107 -20.16 6.34 0.15
C GLN A 107 -21.16 7.08 1.03
N LEU A 108 -20.73 7.67 2.15
CA LEU A 108 -21.61 8.45 3.01
C LEU A 108 -21.93 9.85 2.46
N SER A 109 -21.06 10.43 1.63
CA SER A 109 -21.14 11.85 1.26
C SER A 109 -21.35 12.10 -0.24
N GLY A 110 -20.93 11.17 -1.10
CA GLY A 110 -20.79 11.35 -2.54
C GLY A 110 -19.74 12.38 -2.96
N LYS A 111 -18.91 12.91 -2.06
CA LYS A 111 -17.95 14.01 -2.32
C LYS A 111 -16.52 13.61 -1.99
N THR A 112 -15.60 13.73 -2.95
CA THR A 112 -14.17 13.33 -2.83
C THR A 112 -13.49 13.85 -1.56
N GLN A 113 -13.75 15.08 -1.15
CA GLN A 113 -13.13 15.72 0.00
C GLN A 113 -13.79 15.37 1.36
N LEU A 114 -14.95 14.71 1.35
CA LEU A 114 -15.68 14.30 2.57
C LEU A 114 -15.72 12.78 2.66
N ARG A 115 -14.71 12.18 3.30
CA ARG A 115 -14.49 10.73 3.29
C ARG A 115 -14.94 10.08 4.59
N ASN A 116 -15.12 8.76 4.56
CA ASN A 116 -15.37 7.92 5.73
C ASN A 116 -14.42 6.72 5.74
N VAL A 117 -13.87 6.41 6.91
CA VAL A 117 -12.99 5.25 7.10
C VAL A 117 -13.81 3.96 7.19
N LYS A 118 -13.25 2.88 6.66
CA LYS A 118 -13.76 1.51 6.69
C LYS A 118 -12.63 0.55 7.07
N VAL A 119 -13.01 -0.65 7.47
CA VAL A 119 -12.07 -1.73 7.78
C VAL A 119 -12.60 -3.03 7.20
N THR A 120 -11.71 -3.87 6.68
CA THR A 120 -12.00 -5.25 6.31
C THR A 120 -10.81 -6.14 6.66
N GLU A 121 -11.06 -7.43 6.80
CA GLU A 121 -9.99 -8.43 6.94
C GLU A 121 -9.14 -8.44 5.66
N LEU A 122 -7.82 -8.46 5.84
CA LEU A 122 -6.82 -8.64 4.81
C LEU A 122 -6.28 -10.07 4.92
N LYS A 123 -6.03 -10.72 3.78
CA LYS A 123 -5.50 -12.09 3.74
C LYS A 123 -4.22 -12.13 2.95
N HIS A 124 -3.17 -12.67 3.55
CA HIS A 124 -1.97 -13.10 2.85
C HIS A 124 -2.18 -14.50 2.28
N ASN A 125 -1.83 -14.68 1.02
CA ASN A 125 -1.82 -15.97 0.35
C ASN A 125 -0.60 -16.79 0.81
N PRO A 126 -0.60 -18.12 0.59
CA PRO A 126 0.53 -18.98 0.95
C PRO A 126 1.88 -18.57 0.30
N ASP A 127 1.84 -17.93 -0.87
CA ASP A 127 3.02 -17.41 -1.57
C ASP A 127 3.50 -16.05 -1.04
N GLY A 128 2.81 -15.49 -0.04
CA GLY A 128 3.09 -14.19 0.55
C GLY A 128 2.35 -13.02 -0.12
N THR A 129 1.74 -13.19 -1.29
CA THR A 129 0.98 -12.10 -1.93
C THR A 129 -0.26 -11.73 -1.10
N ILE A 130 -0.84 -10.55 -1.34
CA ILE A 130 -2.08 -10.12 -0.67
C ILE A 130 -3.27 -10.45 -1.57
N ALA A 131 -4.28 -11.12 -1.03
CA ALA A 131 -5.51 -11.43 -1.75
C ALA A 131 -6.27 -10.14 -2.15
N LEU A 132 -6.79 -10.12 -3.38
CA LEU A 132 -7.48 -8.95 -3.93
C LEU A 132 -8.75 -8.60 -3.13
N ILE A 133 -8.84 -7.33 -2.71
CA ILE A 133 -9.99 -6.74 -2.04
C ILE A 133 -10.81 -5.94 -3.05
N LYS A 134 -12.11 -6.23 -3.10
CA LYS A 134 -13.09 -5.51 -3.92
C LYS A 134 -14.00 -4.70 -2.99
N PRO A 135 -13.74 -3.39 -2.81
CA PRO A 135 -14.46 -2.58 -1.81
C PRO A 135 -15.92 -2.32 -2.20
N ILE A 136 -16.23 -2.41 -3.49
CA ILE A 136 -17.59 -2.28 -4.03
C ILE A 136 -18.05 -3.66 -4.46
N LYS A 137 -19.09 -4.19 -3.81
CA LYS A 137 -19.79 -5.38 -4.31
C LYS A 137 -20.58 -4.96 -5.55
N LYS A 138 -20.35 -5.63 -6.69
CA LYS A 138 -21.31 -5.56 -7.79
C LYS A 138 -22.60 -6.21 -7.27
N GLY A 139 -23.70 -5.46 -7.32
CA GLY A 139 -25.04 -5.99 -7.11
C GLY A 139 -25.44 -6.94 -8.22
#